data_AF-A0A8I0PA64-F1
#
_entry.id   AF-A0A8I0PA64-F1
#
_cell.length_a   1.000
_cell.length_b   1.000
_cell.length_c   1.000
_cell.angle_alpha   90.00
_cell.angle_beta   90.00
_cell.angle_gamma   90.00
#
_symmetry.space_group_name_H-M   'P 1'
#
loop_
_entity.id
_entity.type
_entity.pdbx_description
1 polymer ?
#
loop_
_entity_poly.entity_id
_entity_poly.type
_entity_poly.pdbx_seq_one_letter_code
_entity_poly.pdbx_strand_id
1 'polypeptide(L)'
;MVWREGTTATVITDTSGPVVDHGYIRYAYTTDGGVSWSRPQTLAQETSEHSWHYVELYKTGDRILAYMDRTSPVNRRGLPIDAIVARESTDGGHTWHDFTVNLPLADHGNLALAGRPVQMADGRYVMPAWWTGRQVGALYSDNLRDWTAGTAALNPTDHQPGEPQLVISQDNPNKLLMVARSSSPDGTSPTFALTATSTNGGESWSNLALDTNVPNNDSKGYFTKDSTGRYPTIYNTDSNPIRQVLNYRTKNPGGAAWSSSKLFANPTGPTDPTPAGNGAGWDTYPMGDEYAPGKYFIVWEHDTSAILVSKLDISDT
;
A
#
# COMPACT_ATOMS: atom_id res chain seq x y z
N MET A 1 0.41 -9.76 9.64
CA MET A 1 1.19 -8.73 8.92
C MET A 1 2.00 -9.38 7.83
N VAL A 2 2.28 -8.67 6.75
CA VAL A 2 3.13 -9.11 5.65
C VAL A 2 4.03 -7.95 5.24
N TRP A 3 5.25 -8.23 4.78
CA TRP A 3 6.17 -7.20 4.33
C TRP A 3 7.16 -7.77 3.31
N ARG A 4 7.76 -6.86 2.54
CA ARG A 4 8.94 -7.15 1.76
C ARG A 4 10.17 -7.03 2.66
N GLU A 5 10.96 -8.10 2.74
CA GLU A 5 12.31 -8.05 3.30
C GLU A 5 13.30 -7.90 2.14
N GLY A 6 14.22 -6.94 2.24
CA GLY A 6 15.20 -6.67 1.19
C GLY A 6 15.99 -7.92 0.77
N THR A 7 16.40 -7.92 -0.49
CA THR A 7 17.25 -8.96 -1.07
C THR A 7 18.47 -9.28 -0.20
N THR A 8 18.77 -10.57 -0.10
CA THR A 8 20.05 -11.03 0.44
C THR A 8 21.03 -11.07 -0.72
N ALA A 9 22.15 -10.35 -0.62
CA ALA A 9 23.16 -10.12 -1.67
C ALA A 9 23.72 -11.37 -2.41
N THR A 10 23.30 -12.58 -2.07
CA THR A 10 23.72 -13.85 -2.70
C THR A 10 23.14 -14.09 -4.08
N VAL A 11 22.09 -13.36 -4.49
CA VAL A 11 21.47 -13.52 -5.84
C VAL A 11 21.94 -12.43 -6.82
N ILE A 12 22.44 -11.31 -6.32
CA ILE A 12 22.82 -10.15 -7.13
C ILE A 12 24.28 -10.27 -7.54
N THR A 13 24.52 -10.60 -8.81
CA THR A 13 25.87 -10.75 -9.36
C THR A 13 26.45 -9.44 -9.90
N ASP A 14 25.65 -8.36 -9.99
CA ASP A 14 26.08 -7.05 -10.48
C ASP A 14 26.34 -6.08 -9.31
N THR A 15 27.59 -5.61 -9.19
CA THR A 15 28.05 -4.77 -8.08
C THR A 15 27.93 -3.27 -8.34
N SER A 16 27.32 -2.83 -9.44
CA SER A 16 27.37 -1.40 -9.84
C SER A 16 26.34 -0.49 -9.14
N GLY A 17 25.78 -0.88 -7.99
CA GLY A 17 24.96 -0.05 -7.11
C GLY A 17 24.10 -0.86 -6.11
N PRO A 18 23.42 -0.22 -5.15
CA PRO A 18 22.53 -0.91 -4.22
C PRO A 18 21.30 -1.45 -4.95
N VAL A 19 20.82 -2.61 -4.51
CA VAL A 19 19.53 -3.16 -4.92
C VAL A 19 18.52 -2.85 -3.82
N VAL A 20 17.44 -2.20 -4.22
CA VAL A 20 16.39 -1.71 -3.33
C VAL A 20 15.03 -2.11 -3.87
N ASP A 21 14.02 -2.02 -3.03
CA ASP A 21 12.63 -2.21 -3.38
C ASP A 21 12.19 -3.62 -3.82
N HIS A 22 13.00 -4.65 -3.67
CA HIS A 22 12.55 -6.04 -3.82
C HIS A 22 13.35 -7.02 -2.96
N GLY A 23 12.79 -8.21 -2.76
CA GLY A 23 13.43 -9.30 -2.05
C GLY A 23 12.45 -10.42 -1.71
N TYR A 24 12.47 -10.89 -0.47
CA TYR A 24 11.52 -11.89 0.04
C TYR A 24 10.19 -11.23 0.38
N ILE A 25 9.10 -11.98 0.29
CA ILE A 25 7.88 -11.64 1.02
C ILE A 25 7.86 -12.45 2.31
N ARG A 26 7.86 -11.75 3.44
CA ARG A 26 7.80 -12.32 4.79
C ARG A 26 6.45 -12.03 5.43
N TYR A 27 6.08 -12.85 6.40
CA TYR A 27 4.86 -12.62 7.19
C TYR A 27 5.05 -13.05 8.64
N ALA A 28 4.20 -12.50 9.49
CA ALA A 28 4.04 -12.90 10.88
C ALA A 28 2.57 -12.74 11.28
N TYR A 29 2.12 -13.60 12.18
CA TYR A 29 0.75 -13.59 12.68
C TYR A 29 0.74 -13.50 14.20
N THR A 30 -0.40 -13.12 14.75
CA THR A 30 -0.65 -13.03 16.18
C THR A 30 -1.94 -13.77 16.50
N THR A 31 -1.97 -14.43 17.66
CA THR A 31 -3.16 -15.13 18.18
C THR A 31 -3.66 -14.50 19.48
N ASP A 32 -3.04 -13.41 19.94
CA ASP A 32 -3.28 -12.78 21.24
C ASP A 32 -3.55 -11.27 21.13
N GLY A 33 -4.02 -10.82 19.96
CA GLY A 33 -4.33 -9.41 19.74
C GLY A 33 -3.08 -8.52 19.67
N GLY A 34 -2.01 -9.04 19.08
CA GLY A 34 -0.75 -8.35 18.83
C GLY A 34 0.06 -8.08 20.08
N VAL A 35 -0.17 -8.83 21.18
CA VAL A 35 0.71 -8.81 22.36
C VAL A 35 2.02 -9.51 22.02
N SER A 36 1.94 -10.62 21.29
CA SER A 36 3.08 -11.30 20.70
C SER A 36 2.81 -11.64 19.24
N TRP A 37 3.90 -11.86 18.51
CA TRP A 37 3.89 -12.22 17.10
C TRP A 37 4.71 -13.49 16.90
N SER A 38 4.31 -14.32 15.92
CA SER A 38 5.11 -15.44 15.46
C SER A 38 6.49 -14.97 15.01
N ARG A 39 7.48 -15.87 15.02
CA ARG A 39 8.73 -15.59 14.30
C ARG A 39 8.44 -15.33 12.82
N PRO A 40 9.19 -14.44 12.14
CA PRO A 40 9.04 -14.21 10.71
C PRO A 40 9.05 -15.53 9.93
N GLN A 41 8.08 -15.69 9.05
CA GLN A 41 7.93 -16.81 8.13
C GLN A 41 8.12 -16.29 6.69
N THR A 42 8.45 -17.17 5.76
CA THR A 42 8.57 -16.83 4.34
C THR A 42 7.26 -17.12 3.62
N LEU A 43 6.63 -16.08 3.07
CA LEU A 43 5.50 -16.24 2.15
C LEU A 43 5.99 -16.47 0.72
N ALA A 44 7.02 -15.74 0.29
CA ALA A 44 7.63 -15.95 -1.01
C ALA A 44 9.15 -15.74 -0.92
N GLN A 45 9.89 -16.71 -1.44
CA GLN A 45 11.35 -16.71 -1.40
C GLN A 45 11.92 -16.08 -2.67
N GLU A 46 13.00 -15.31 -2.51
CA GLU A 46 13.83 -14.87 -3.63
C GLU A 46 14.64 -16.06 -4.19
N THR A 47 14.79 -16.09 -5.51
CA THR A 47 15.49 -17.12 -6.28
C THR A 47 16.38 -16.47 -7.34
N SER A 48 17.21 -17.25 -8.05
CA SER A 48 17.99 -16.74 -9.19
C SER A 48 17.13 -16.21 -10.34
N GLU A 49 15.85 -16.58 -10.39
CA GLU A 49 14.92 -16.19 -11.45
C GLU A 49 13.96 -15.09 -11.03
N HIS A 50 13.64 -14.99 -9.73
CA HIS A 50 12.54 -14.17 -9.23
C HIS A 50 12.85 -13.48 -7.90
N SER A 51 12.45 -12.21 -7.81
CA SER A 51 12.39 -11.41 -6.59
C SER A 51 11.01 -10.77 -6.46
N TRP A 52 10.67 -10.19 -5.30
CA TRP A 52 9.30 -9.74 -5.00
C TRP A 52 9.26 -8.28 -4.55
N HIS A 53 8.35 -7.50 -5.14
CA HIS A 53 8.24 -6.05 -4.95
C HIS A 53 7.16 -5.67 -3.92
N TYR A 54 5.89 -5.60 -4.32
CA TYR A 54 4.76 -5.36 -3.41
C TYR A 54 4.06 -6.63 -2.98
N VAL A 55 3.35 -6.51 -1.86
CA VAL A 55 2.39 -7.49 -1.40
C VAL A 55 1.17 -6.78 -0.81
N GLU A 56 -0.03 -7.22 -1.20
CA GLU A 56 -1.29 -6.70 -0.69
C GLU A 56 -2.15 -7.84 -0.14
N LEU A 57 -2.59 -7.69 1.11
CA LEU A 57 -3.50 -8.63 1.75
C LEU A 57 -4.95 -8.24 1.54
N TYR A 58 -5.80 -9.25 1.35
CA TYR A 58 -7.25 -9.10 1.31
C TYR A 58 -7.93 -10.20 2.10
N LYS A 59 -8.66 -9.82 3.16
CA LYS A 59 -9.50 -10.76 3.92
C LYS A 59 -10.92 -10.77 3.36
N THR A 60 -11.45 -11.94 3.07
CA THR A 60 -12.83 -12.13 2.62
C THR A 60 -13.41 -13.41 3.22
N GLY A 61 -14.47 -13.27 4.04
CA GLY A 61 -14.93 -14.36 4.90
C GLY A 61 -13.78 -14.89 5.77
N ASP A 62 -13.57 -16.20 5.73
CA ASP A 62 -12.49 -16.90 6.46
C ASP A 62 -11.19 -17.05 5.66
N ARG A 63 -11.12 -16.44 4.47
CA ARG A 63 -9.98 -16.53 3.56
C ARG A 63 -9.15 -15.25 3.63
N ILE A 64 -7.84 -15.40 3.47
CA ILE A 64 -6.89 -14.31 3.28
C ILE A 64 -6.16 -14.56 1.96
N LEU A 65 -6.24 -13.61 1.04
CA LEU A 65 -5.45 -13.61 -0.18
C LEU A 65 -4.26 -12.67 -0.01
N ALA A 66 -3.10 -13.09 -0.51
CA ALA A 66 -1.91 -12.27 -0.63
C ALA A 66 -1.56 -12.17 -2.12
N TYR A 67 -1.77 -11.00 -2.72
CA TYR A 67 -1.31 -10.70 -4.08
C TYR A 67 0.10 -10.15 -4.01
N MET A 68 1.00 -10.67 -4.83
CA MET A 68 2.42 -10.36 -4.78
C MET A 68 2.93 -10.02 -6.17
N ASP A 69 3.61 -8.89 -6.27
CA ASP A 69 4.23 -8.43 -7.50
C ASP A 69 5.62 -9.07 -7.62
N ARG A 70 5.84 -9.81 -8.69
CA ARG A 70 7.10 -10.50 -8.99
C ARG A 70 7.90 -9.71 -10.01
N THR A 71 9.21 -9.65 -9.79
CA THR A 71 10.15 -8.93 -10.64
C THR A 71 11.42 -9.76 -10.84
N SER A 72 12.25 -9.34 -11.80
CA SER A 72 13.54 -9.95 -12.06
C SER A 72 14.55 -9.58 -10.97
N PRO A 73 15.36 -10.53 -10.46
CA PRO A 73 16.42 -10.25 -9.49
C PRO A 73 17.50 -9.28 -9.98
N VAL A 74 17.64 -9.09 -11.30
CA VAL A 74 18.60 -8.13 -11.87
C VAL A 74 18.06 -6.70 -11.93
N ASN A 75 16.76 -6.49 -11.66
CA ASN A 75 16.24 -5.15 -11.46
C ASN A 75 16.85 -4.57 -10.18
N ARG A 76 16.95 -3.25 -10.10
CA ARG A 76 17.56 -2.57 -8.94
C ARG A 76 16.58 -1.86 -8.02
N ARG A 77 15.35 -1.70 -8.49
CA ARG A 77 14.27 -0.95 -7.84
C ARG A 77 12.95 -1.73 -7.88
N GLY A 78 13.05 -3.04 -8.13
CA GLY A 78 11.93 -3.97 -8.15
C GLY A 78 10.92 -3.79 -9.28
N LEU A 79 11.21 -2.92 -10.25
CA LEU A 79 10.42 -2.70 -11.45
C LEU A 79 11.29 -2.95 -12.70
N PRO A 80 10.71 -3.41 -13.82
CA PRO A 80 9.29 -3.70 -14.03
C PRO A 80 8.81 -4.98 -13.33
N ILE A 81 7.50 -5.07 -13.09
CA ILE A 81 6.82 -6.29 -12.66
C ILE A 81 6.67 -7.22 -13.87
N ASP A 82 7.07 -8.48 -13.73
CA ASP A 82 6.99 -9.50 -14.78
C ASP A 82 5.85 -10.50 -14.58
N ALA A 83 5.34 -10.62 -13.36
CA ALA A 83 4.16 -11.42 -13.02
C ALA A 83 3.53 -10.92 -11.73
N ILE A 84 2.26 -11.24 -11.56
CA ILE A 84 1.56 -11.10 -10.28
C ILE A 84 1.07 -12.49 -9.90
N VAL A 85 1.41 -12.90 -8.69
CA VAL A 85 1.10 -14.22 -8.14
C VAL A 85 0.26 -14.01 -6.89
N ALA A 86 -0.68 -14.92 -6.62
CA ALA A 86 -1.42 -14.89 -5.37
C ALA A 86 -1.28 -16.18 -4.58
N ARG A 87 -1.36 -16.03 -3.26
CA ARG A 87 -1.50 -17.14 -2.32
C ARG A 87 -2.71 -16.95 -1.43
N GLU A 88 -3.22 -18.06 -0.94
CA GLU A 88 -4.40 -18.13 -0.10
C GLU A 88 -4.09 -18.81 1.22
N SER A 89 -4.64 -18.25 2.30
CA SER A 89 -4.76 -18.91 3.58
C SER A 89 -6.23 -19.07 3.97
N THR A 90 -6.57 -20.22 4.55
CA THR A 90 -7.90 -20.53 5.11
C THR A 90 -7.85 -20.81 6.62
N ASP A 91 -6.71 -20.55 7.26
CA ASP A 91 -6.44 -20.88 8.66
C ASP A 91 -5.91 -19.66 9.45
N GLY A 92 -6.30 -18.46 9.03
CA GLY A 92 -5.91 -17.21 9.69
C GLY A 92 -4.49 -16.74 9.35
N GLY A 93 -3.90 -17.23 8.27
CA GLY A 93 -2.56 -16.87 7.82
C GLY A 93 -1.45 -17.78 8.36
N HIS A 94 -1.79 -18.94 8.92
CA HIS A 94 -0.80 -19.88 9.45
C HIS A 94 -0.15 -20.72 8.33
N THR A 95 -0.93 -21.10 7.32
CA THR A 95 -0.44 -21.79 6.13
C THR A 95 -0.97 -21.12 4.87
N TRP A 96 -0.24 -21.30 3.76
CA TRP A 96 -0.50 -20.64 2.49
C TRP A 96 -0.40 -21.61 1.32
N HIS A 97 -1.32 -21.51 0.38
CA HIS A 97 -1.39 -22.32 -0.83
C HIS A 97 -1.46 -21.43 -2.08
N ASP A 98 -1.02 -21.95 -3.23
CA ASP A 98 -1.08 -21.18 -4.46
C ASP A 98 -2.53 -20.88 -4.87
N PHE A 99 -2.76 -19.65 -5.30
CA PHE A 99 -4.05 -19.17 -5.77
C PHE A 99 -3.88 -18.56 -7.16
N THR A 100 -4.34 -19.28 -8.19
CA THR A 100 -4.22 -18.82 -9.57
C THR A 100 -5.05 -17.55 -9.80
N VAL A 101 -4.38 -16.53 -10.35
CA VAL A 101 -4.93 -15.23 -10.73
C VAL A 101 -4.52 -14.89 -12.14
N ASN A 102 -5.38 -14.15 -12.84
CA ASN A 102 -5.16 -13.64 -14.18
C ASN A 102 -5.27 -12.11 -14.14
N LEU A 103 -4.17 -11.42 -14.43
CA LEU A 103 -4.09 -9.95 -14.42
C LEU A 103 -3.60 -9.43 -15.78
N PRO A 104 -4.04 -8.24 -16.21
CA PRO A 104 -3.75 -7.70 -17.54
C PRO A 104 -2.37 -7.04 -17.63
N LEU A 105 -1.31 -7.73 -17.18
CA LEU A 105 0.06 -7.16 -17.14
C LEU A 105 0.53 -6.69 -18.53
N ALA A 106 0.30 -7.51 -19.56
CA ALA A 106 0.79 -7.26 -20.91
C ALA A 106 0.23 -5.96 -21.53
N ASP A 107 -0.98 -5.56 -21.15
CA ASP A 107 -1.69 -4.42 -21.73
C ASP A 107 -1.18 -3.07 -21.18
N HIS A 108 -0.43 -3.10 -20.07
CA HIS A 108 -0.08 -1.90 -19.31
C HIS A 108 1.44 -1.72 -19.06
N GLY A 109 2.26 -2.55 -19.68
CA GLY A 109 3.72 -2.49 -19.58
C GLY A 109 4.22 -2.92 -18.20
N ASN A 110 4.24 -2.00 -17.24
CA ASN A 110 4.54 -2.28 -15.84
C ASN A 110 3.26 -1.99 -15.05
N LEU A 111 2.78 -2.96 -14.28
CA LEU A 111 1.59 -2.84 -13.47
C LEU A 111 1.95 -3.33 -12.07
N ALA A 112 1.77 -2.45 -11.09
CA ALA A 112 2.06 -2.72 -9.70
C ALA A 112 0.79 -2.59 -8.84
N LEU A 113 0.60 -3.54 -7.93
CA LEU A 113 -0.47 -3.52 -6.95
C LEU A 113 0.00 -2.73 -5.74
N ALA A 114 -0.71 -1.66 -5.41
CA ALA A 114 -0.25 -0.75 -4.38
C ALA A 114 -1.24 -0.54 -3.24
N GLY A 115 -2.37 -1.23 -3.26
CA GLY A 115 -3.33 -1.24 -2.16
C GLY A 115 -4.27 -2.43 -2.26
N ARG A 116 -4.95 -2.71 -1.16
CA ARG A 116 -5.87 -3.85 -1.07
C ARG A 116 -7.13 -3.68 -1.94
N PRO A 117 -7.72 -4.79 -2.39
CA PRO A 117 -9.08 -4.80 -2.91
C PRO A 117 -10.12 -4.27 -1.92
N VAL A 118 -11.22 -3.72 -2.46
CA VAL A 118 -12.48 -3.47 -1.77
C VAL A 118 -13.61 -4.20 -2.48
N GLN A 119 -14.68 -4.55 -1.76
CA GLN A 119 -15.86 -5.18 -2.34
C GLN A 119 -17.04 -4.21 -2.36
N MET A 120 -17.47 -3.85 -3.55
CA MET A 120 -18.61 -2.98 -3.83
C MET A 120 -19.93 -3.61 -3.37
N ALA A 121 -20.97 -2.79 -3.22
CA ALA A 121 -22.29 -3.26 -2.79
C ALA A 121 -22.97 -4.24 -3.77
N ASP A 122 -22.60 -4.20 -5.05
CA ASP A 122 -23.05 -5.15 -6.07
C ASP A 122 -22.26 -6.47 -6.05
N GLY A 123 -21.30 -6.62 -5.15
CA GLY A 123 -20.47 -7.80 -4.98
C GLY A 123 -19.15 -7.78 -5.75
N ARG A 124 -18.94 -6.81 -6.66
CA ARG A 124 -17.71 -6.68 -7.46
C ARG A 124 -16.53 -6.26 -6.59
N TYR A 125 -15.37 -6.84 -6.85
CA TYR A 125 -14.10 -6.46 -6.24
C TYR A 125 -13.38 -5.43 -7.09
N VAL A 126 -12.75 -4.45 -6.44
CA VAL A 126 -11.98 -3.40 -7.10
C VAL A 126 -10.65 -3.22 -6.38
N MET A 127 -9.53 -3.29 -7.10
CA MET A 127 -8.16 -3.22 -6.56
C MET A 127 -7.41 -2.03 -7.18
N PRO A 128 -6.82 -1.13 -6.39
CA PRO A 128 -6.00 -0.05 -6.94
C PRO A 128 -4.77 -0.59 -7.68
N ALA A 129 -4.46 0.04 -8.81
CA ALA A 129 -3.26 -0.27 -9.58
C ALA A 129 -2.52 0.98 -10.03
N TRP A 130 -1.19 0.87 -10.06
CA TRP A 130 -0.30 1.81 -10.72
C TRP A 130 0.24 1.17 -12.00
N TRP A 131 0.48 2.00 -13.03
CA TRP A 131 0.96 1.54 -14.32
C TRP A 131 2.00 2.47 -14.95
N THR A 132 2.72 1.96 -15.95
CA THR A 132 3.69 2.73 -16.76
C THR A 132 3.13 4.09 -17.17
N GLY A 133 3.98 5.12 -17.14
CA GLY A 133 3.58 6.50 -17.43
C GLY A 133 3.01 7.24 -16.22
N ARG A 134 3.25 6.73 -15.00
CA ARG A 134 2.76 7.33 -13.75
C ARG A 134 1.24 7.46 -13.78
N GLN A 135 0.58 6.38 -14.18
CA GLN A 135 -0.87 6.32 -14.19
C GLN A 135 -1.36 5.64 -12.92
N VAL A 136 -2.54 6.02 -12.44
CA VAL A 136 -3.24 5.36 -11.33
C VAL A 136 -4.67 5.10 -11.72
N GLY A 137 -5.18 3.92 -11.36
CA GLY A 137 -6.51 3.46 -11.72
C GLY A 137 -6.92 2.29 -10.83
N ALA A 138 -7.75 1.40 -11.37
CA ALA A 138 -8.12 0.18 -10.69
C ALA A 138 -8.30 -1.00 -11.65
N LEU A 139 -8.16 -2.19 -11.08
CA LEU A 139 -8.61 -3.44 -11.64
C LEU A 139 -9.95 -3.82 -11.01
N TYR A 140 -10.79 -4.55 -11.73
CA TYR A 140 -12.03 -5.11 -11.19
C TYR A 140 -12.16 -6.60 -11.47
N SER A 141 -12.86 -7.29 -10.57
CA SER A 141 -13.06 -8.74 -10.63
C SER A 141 -14.38 -9.13 -9.97
N ASP A 142 -15.02 -10.18 -10.46
CA ASP A 142 -16.21 -10.76 -9.81
C ASP A 142 -15.87 -11.99 -8.94
N ASN A 143 -14.62 -12.47 -9.00
CA ASN A 143 -14.23 -13.75 -8.38
C ASN A 143 -12.86 -13.73 -7.68
N LEU A 144 -12.20 -12.57 -7.62
CA LEU A 144 -10.84 -12.35 -7.09
C LEU A 144 -9.71 -13.06 -7.87
N ARG A 145 -10.03 -13.80 -8.93
CA ARG A 145 -9.08 -14.54 -9.76
C ARG A 145 -8.79 -13.79 -11.06
N ASP A 146 -9.86 -13.47 -11.78
CA ASP A 146 -9.79 -12.85 -13.09
C ASP A 146 -10.01 -11.35 -12.93
N TRP A 147 -8.97 -10.59 -13.22
CA TRP A 147 -8.96 -9.15 -13.08
C TRP A 147 -8.94 -8.50 -14.46
N THR A 148 -9.77 -7.48 -14.62
CA THR A 148 -9.80 -6.64 -15.82
C THR A 148 -9.40 -5.22 -15.45
N ALA A 149 -8.64 -4.58 -16.33
CA ALA A 149 -8.25 -3.19 -16.16
C ALA A 149 -9.42 -2.23 -16.41
N GLY A 150 -9.62 -1.28 -15.50
CA GLY A 150 -10.36 -0.05 -15.78
C GLY A 150 -9.50 0.97 -16.52
N THR A 151 -10.00 2.21 -16.61
CA THR A 151 -9.20 3.32 -17.14
C THR A 151 -8.35 3.98 -16.06
N ALA A 152 -7.25 4.61 -16.46
CA ALA A 152 -6.48 5.48 -15.58
C ALA A 152 -7.21 6.81 -15.34
N ALA A 153 -7.09 7.35 -14.14
CA ALA A 153 -7.55 8.70 -13.85
C ALA A 153 -6.70 9.73 -14.61
N LEU A 154 -7.36 10.68 -15.30
CA LEU A 154 -6.65 11.73 -16.01
C LEU A 154 -5.91 12.61 -15.00
N ASN A 155 -4.62 12.86 -15.24
CA ASN A 155 -3.80 13.74 -14.43
C ASN A 155 -3.59 15.10 -15.12
N PRO A 156 -4.39 16.14 -14.80
CA PRO A 156 -4.16 17.49 -15.31
C PRO A 156 -3.09 18.26 -14.50
N THR A 157 -2.54 17.67 -13.44
CA THR A 157 -1.54 18.31 -12.57
C THR A 157 -0.13 18.08 -13.11
N ASP A 158 0.84 18.86 -12.60
CA ASP A 158 2.27 18.64 -12.82
C ASP A 158 2.89 17.62 -11.84
N HIS A 159 2.10 17.15 -10.86
CA HIS A 159 2.53 16.18 -9.87
C HIS A 159 2.44 14.75 -10.40
N GLN A 160 3.35 13.89 -9.95
CA GLN A 160 3.44 12.51 -10.41
C GLN A 160 2.71 11.57 -9.45
N PRO A 161 1.62 10.89 -9.86
CA PRO A 161 0.90 9.98 -8.98
C PRO A 161 1.62 8.63 -8.86
N GLY A 162 1.41 8.00 -7.71
CA GLY A 162 1.92 6.68 -7.38
C GLY A 162 1.00 5.98 -6.39
N GLU A 163 1.21 4.68 -6.22
CA GLU A 163 0.75 3.88 -5.08
C GLU A 163 -0.68 4.17 -4.55
N PRO A 164 -1.72 4.06 -5.40
CA PRO A 164 -3.09 4.43 -5.02
C PRO A 164 -3.69 3.53 -3.94
N GLN A 165 -4.49 4.12 -3.04
CA GLN A 165 -5.38 3.45 -2.09
C GLN A 165 -6.84 3.69 -2.50
N LEU A 166 -7.73 2.72 -2.25
CA LEU A 166 -9.17 2.84 -2.51
C LEU A 166 -10.01 2.55 -1.28
N VAL A 167 -11.11 3.29 -1.14
CA VAL A 167 -12.18 2.97 -0.19
C VAL A 167 -13.54 3.18 -0.86
N ILE A 168 -14.55 2.49 -0.33
CA ILE A 168 -15.95 2.74 -0.68
C ILE A 168 -16.46 3.88 0.19
N SER A 169 -17.08 4.89 -0.42
CA SER A 169 -17.65 6.02 0.29
C SER A 169 -18.76 5.55 1.24
N GLN A 170 -18.72 6.05 2.47
CA GLN A 170 -19.80 5.89 3.45
C GLN A 170 -21.10 6.56 3.00
N ASP A 171 -20.99 7.73 2.36
CA ASP A 171 -22.15 8.53 1.95
C ASP A 171 -22.81 7.98 0.69
N ASN A 172 -22.07 7.23 -0.12
CA ASN A 172 -22.57 6.59 -1.32
C ASN A 172 -21.82 5.27 -1.58
N PRO A 173 -22.42 4.09 -1.30
CA PRO A 173 -21.75 2.80 -1.44
C PRO A 173 -21.44 2.40 -2.90
N ASN A 174 -21.96 3.13 -3.88
CA ASN A 174 -21.62 2.96 -5.30
C ASN A 174 -20.43 3.83 -5.74
N LYS A 175 -19.87 4.63 -4.82
CA LYS A 175 -18.76 5.55 -5.09
C LYS A 175 -17.47 5.06 -4.46
N LEU A 176 -16.42 5.00 -5.26
CA LEU A 176 -15.05 4.80 -4.80
C LEU A 176 -14.35 6.15 -4.61
N LEU A 177 -13.53 6.22 -3.56
CA LEU A 177 -12.61 7.32 -3.30
C LEU A 177 -11.18 6.79 -3.44
N MET A 178 -10.39 7.45 -4.28
CA MET A 178 -8.97 7.18 -4.45
C MET A 178 -8.14 8.24 -3.73
N VAL A 179 -7.09 7.81 -3.05
CA VAL A 179 -6.01 8.65 -2.54
C VAL A 179 -4.70 8.04 -3.03
N ALA A 180 -3.95 8.80 -3.83
CA ALA A 180 -2.69 8.37 -4.42
C ALA A 180 -1.53 9.17 -3.84
N ARG A 181 -0.39 8.50 -3.70
CA ARG A 181 0.90 9.16 -3.48
C ARG A 181 1.12 10.19 -4.58
N SER A 182 1.82 11.27 -4.24
CA SER A 182 2.23 12.29 -5.19
C SER A 182 3.69 12.67 -4.98
N SER A 183 4.37 12.97 -6.08
CA SER A 183 5.67 13.64 -6.07
C SER A 183 5.53 15.05 -6.62
N SER A 184 6.19 16.01 -5.99
CA SER A 184 6.31 17.37 -6.52
C SER A 184 7.11 17.37 -7.83
N PRO A 185 6.91 18.36 -8.72
CA PRO A 185 7.66 18.47 -9.98
C PRO A 185 9.18 18.55 -9.79
N ASP A 186 9.63 19.14 -8.68
CA ASP A 186 11.05 19.28 -8.32
C ASP A 186 11.60 18.08 -7.53
N GLY A 187 10.74 17.14 -7.13
CA GLY A 187 11.09 15.96 -6.33
C GLY A 187 11.50 16.24 -4.88
N THR A 188 11.50 17.49 -4.42
CA THR A 188 12.04 17.87 -3.09
C THR A 188 11.08 18.71 -2.26
N SER A 189 10.11 19.39 -2.90
CA SER A 189 9.12 20.20 -2.19
C SER A 189 8.06 19.33 -1.52
N PRO A 190 7.58 19.72 -0.32
CA PRO A 190 6.41 19.09 0.27
C PRO A 190 5.20 19.19 -0.67
N THR A 191 4.37 18.16 -0.69
CA THR A 191 3.16 18.09 -1.50
C THR A 191 2.04 17.33 -0.78
N PHE A 192 0.92 17.15 -1.48
CA PHE A 192 -0.32 16.61 -0.97
C PHE A 192 -0.80 15.48 -1.87
N ALA A 193 -1.54 14.53 -1.29
CA ALA A 193 -2.05 13.39 -2.03
C ALA A 193 -2.92 13.84 -3.21
N LEU A 194 -2.85 13.07 -4.30
CA LEU A 194 -3.76 13.22 -5.43
C LEU A 194 -5.00 12.37 -5.19
N THR A 195 -6.18 12.92 -5.45
CA THR A 195 -7.45 12.24 -5.21
C THR A 195 -8.30 12.19 -6.47
N ALA A 196 -9.05 11.11 -6.61
CA ALA A 196 -10.04 10.93 -7.67
C ALA A 196 -11.22 10.12 -7.13
N THR A 197 -12.33 10.13 -7.85
CA THR A 197 -13.52 9.35 -7.50
C THR A 197 -14.05 8.59 -8.69
N SER A 198 -14.65 7.44 -8.44
CA SER A 198 -15.37 6.65 -9.46
C SER A 198 -16.79 6.38 -8.98
N THR A 199 -17.75 6.42 -9.91
CA THR A 199 -19.17 6.10 -9.65
C THR A 199 -19.63 4.84 -10.39
N ASN A 200 -18.70 4.12 -11.01
CA ASN A 200 -18.94 2.90 -11.78
C ASN A 200 -17.89 1.82 -11.47
N GLY A 201 -17.56 1.66 -10.18
CA GLY A 201 -16.71 0.55 -9.73
C GLY A 201 -15.29 0.56 -10.29
N GLY A 202 -14.73 1.74 -10.58
CA GLY A 202 -13.35 1.90 -11.04
C GLY A 202 -13.13 1.77 -12.54
N GLU A 203 -14.21 1.57 -13.32
CA GLU A 203 -14.14 1.56 -14.79
C GLU A 203 -13.70 2.93 -15.34
N SER A 204 -14.20 4.02 -14.73
CA SER A 204 -13.80 5.39 -15.04
C SER A 204 -13.63 6.25 -13.79
N TRP A 205 -12.88 7.33 -13.92
CA TRP A 205 -12.50 8.22 -12.82
C TRP A 205 -12.71 9.68 -13.16
N SER A 206 -12.99 10.50 -12.14
CA SER A 206 -12.78 11.94 -12.22
C SER A 206 -11.30 12.25 -12.43
N ASN A 207 -10.99 13.46 -12.90
CA ASN A 207 -9.61 13.95 -12.92
C ASN A 207 -8.99 13.91 -11.53
N LEU A 208 -7.68 13.64 -11.49
CA LEU A 208 -6.89 13.77 -10.28
C LEU A 208 -6.81 15.24 -9.86
N ALA A 209 -6.93 15.47 -8.56
CA ALA A 209 -6.76 16.78 -7.93
C ALA A 209 -6.02 16.64 -6.59
N LEU A 210 -5.19 17.64 -6.25
CA LEU A 210 -4.53 17.70 -4.95
C LEU A 210 -5.58 17.91 -3.83
N ASP A 211 -5.55 17.07 -2.80
CA ASP A 211 -6.25 17.34 -1.53
C ASP A 211 -5.28 17.99 -0.55
N THR A 212 -5.33 19.32 -0.45
CA THR A 212 -4.44 20.12 0.41
C THR A 212 -4.62 19.84 1.92
N ASN A 213 -5.51 18.94 2.31
CA ASN A 213 -5.66 18.48 3.69
C ASN A 213 -4.96 17.15 3.97
N VAL A 214 -4.44 16.46 2.95
CA VAL A 214 -3.78 15.16 3.09
C VAL A 214 -2.34 15.28 2.58
N PRO A 215 -1.38 15.64 3.44
CA PRO A 215 0.02 15.71 3.04
C PRO A 215 0.51 14.35 2.51
N ASN A 216 1.36 14.38 1.49
CA ASN A 216 1.97 13.18 0.93
C ASN A 216 3.28 13.57 0.25
N ASN A 217 4.41 13.06 0.72
CA ASN A 217 5.73 13.50 0.26
C ASN A 217 6.46 12.39 -0.49
N ASP A 218 5.86 11.94 -1.58
CA ASP A 218 6.39 10.91 -2.48
C ASP A 218 6.59 9.54 -1.80
N SER A 219 5.71 9.20 -0.84
CA SER A 219 5.63 7.88 -0.23
C SER A 219 4.17 7.43 -0.12
N LYS A 220 3.93 6.12 -0.27
CA LYS A 220 2.61 5.52 -0.04
C LYS A 220 2.08 5.93 1.32
N GLY A 221 0.89 6.52 1.35
CA GLY A 221 0.12 6.73 2.57
C GLY A 221 -0.83 5.57 2.83
N TYR A 222 -1.40 5.53 4.03
CA TYR A 222 -2.51 4.63 4.35
C TYR A 222 -3.80 5.43 4.36
N PHE A 223 -4.80 5.01 3.58
CA PHE A 223 -6.13 5.61 3.59
C PHE A 223 -7.16 4.49 3.63
N THR A 224 -8.08 4.54 4.59
CA THR A 224 -9.13 3.53 4.73
C THR A 224 -10.45 4.15 5.17
N LYS A 225 -11.48 3.32 5.28
CA LYS A 225 -12.74 3.64 5.97
C LYS A 225 -12.91 2.66 7.12
N ASP A 226 -13.16 3.18 8.30
CA ASP A 226 -13.39 2.39 9.50
C ASP A 226 -14.83 1.84 9.57
N SER A 227 -15.08 0.96 10.54
CA SER A 227 -16.37 0.33 10.77
C SER A 227 -17.47 1.32 11.22
N THR A 228 -17.11 2.52 11.66
CA THR A 228 -18.06 3.60 11.98
C THR A 228 -18.33 4.52 10.78
N GLY A 229 -17.64 4.30 9.66
CA GLY A 229 -17.79 5.05 8.41
C GLY A 229 -16.89 6.28 8.30
N ARG A 230 -15.99 6.48 9.27
CA ARG A 230 -14.99 7.56 9.28
C ARG A 230 -13.77 7.17 8.46
N TYR A 231 -13.10 8.16 7.91
CA TYR A 231 -11.94 7.98 7.04
C TYR A 231 -10.66 8.40 7.76
N PRO A 232 -9.85 7.45 8.28
CA PRO A 232 -8.50 7.74 8.72
C PRO A 232 -7.51 7.77 7.53
N THR A 233 -6.52 8.66 7.64
CA THR A 233 -5.34 8.67 6.78
C THR A 233 -4.07 8.76 7.62
N ILE A 234 -3.05 7.97 7.30
CA ILE A 234 -1.71 8.02 7.89
C ILE A 234 -0.72 8.41 6.79
N TYR A 235 0.11 9.40 7.07
CA TYR A 235 0.95 10.06 6.07
C TYR A 235 2.22 10.63 6.69
N ASN A 236 3.20 10.97 5.85
CA ASN A 236 4.43 11.63 6.28
C ASN A 236 4.24 13.13 6.53
N THR A 237 4.94 13.72 7.49
CA THR A 237 4.89 15.17 7.82
C THR A 237 4.79 16.06 6.58
N ASP A 238 4.03 17.14 6.69
CA ASP A 238 3.88 18.20 5.66
C ASP A 238 5.08 19.17 5.58
N SER A 239 6.14 18.88 6.32
CA SER A 239 7.28 19.77 6.50
C SER A 239 8.60 18.99 6.46
N ASN A 240 9.67 19.71 6.08
CA ASN A 240 11.02 19.17 6.07
C ASN A 240 11.54 18.92 7.50
N PRO A 241 12.31 17.84 7.72
CA PRO A 241 12.67 16.78 6.76
C PRO A 241 11.48 15.87 6.41
N ILE A 242 11.21 15.71 5.11
CA ILE A 242 10.14 14.85 4.61
C ILE A 242 10.44 13.38 4.97
N ARG A 243 9.39 12.59 5.24
CA ARG A 243 9.40 11.13 5.49
C ARG A 243 9.96 10.62 6.81
N GLN A 244 10.39 11.46 7.75
CA GLN A 244 10.94 10.97 9.03
C GLN A 244 9.90 10.64 10.10
N VAL A 245 8.67 11.13 9.94
CA VAL A 245 7.63 11.00 10.96
C VAL A 245 6.31 10.69 10.28
N LEU A 246 5.52 9.81 10.91
CA LEU A 246 4.16 9.52 10.49
C LEU A 246 3.15 10.28 11.37
N ASN A 247 2.23 10.96 10.71
CA ASN A 247 1.07 11.61 11.32
C ASN A 247 -0.21 10.96 10.80
N TYR A 248 -1.32 11.28 11.45
CA TYR A 248 -2.63 10.90 10.99
C TYR A 248 -3.65 12.02 11.11
N ARG A 249 -4.67 11.95 10.27
CA ARG A 249 -5.91 12.74 10.33
C ARG A 249 -7.10 11.81 10.19
N THR A 250 -8.24 12.28 10.66
CA THR A 250 -9.54 11.59 10.52
C THR A 250 -10.55 12.53 9.90
N LYS A 251 -11.53 11.97 9.18
CA LYS A 251 -12.65 12.71 8.61
C LYS A 251 -13.93 11.94 8.81
N ASN A 252 -14.91 12.55 9.46
CA ASN A 252 -16.24 11.97 9.59
C ASN A 252 -16.98 11.98 8.22
N PRO A 253 -17.94 11.07 8.00
CA PRO A 253 -18.77 11.07 6.81
C PRO A 253 -19.64 12.34 6.70
N GLY A 254 -20.36 12.50 5.60
CA GLY A 254 -21.24 13.65 5.37
C GLY A 254 -20.50 14.95 4.98
N GLY A 255 -19.31 14.83 4.41
CA GLY A 255 -18.53 15.99 3.97
C GLY A 255 -17.90 16.82 5.10
N ALA A 256 -17.72 16.25 6.29
CA ALA A 256 -17.05 16.91 7.41
C ALA A 256 -15.62 17.35 7.04
N ALA A 257 -15.07 18.34 7.74
CA ALA A 257 -13.68 18.71 7.59
C ALA A 257 -12.75 17.62 8.14
N TRP A 258 -11.51 17.58 7.64
CA TRP A 258 -10.44 16.78 8.23
C TRP A 258 -10.11 17.32 9.63
N SER A 259 -9.80 16.41 10.57
CA SER A 259 -9.27 16.76 11.88
C SER A 259 -7.91 17.45 11.79
N SER A 260 -7.46 18.05 12.89
CA SER A 260 -6.05 18.43 13.01
C SER A 260 -5.12 17.22 12.87
N SER A 261 -3.90 17.48 12.43
CA SER A 261 -2.82 16.49 12.39
C SER A 261 -2.47 16.03 13.79
N LYS A 262 -2.36 14.71 13.98
CA LYS A 262 -1.88 14.09 15.22
C LYS A 262 -0.67 13.21 14.90
N LEU A 263 0.32 13.21 15.80
CA LEU A 263 1.47 12.33 15.68
C LEU A 263 1.02 10.87 15.80
N PHE A 264 1.45 10.02 14.85
CA PHE A 264 1.29 8.56 14.95
C PHE A 264 2.58 7.91 15.44
N ALA A 265 3.68 8.12 14.70
CA ALA A 265 4.97 7.54 15.01
C ALA A 265 6.09 8.53 14.72
N ASN A 266 6.99 8.69 15.68
CA ASN A 266 8.26 9.40 15.55
C ASN A 266 9.35 8.52 16.20
N PRO A 267 9.77 7.45 15.53
CA PRO A 267 10.78 6.59 16.09
C PRO A 267 12.13 7.29 16.08
N THR A 268 12.54 7.72 17.26
CA THR A 268 13.96 7.81 17.62
C THR A 268 14.50 6.38 17.81
N GLY A 269 14.54 5.62 16.72
CA GLY A 269 15.07 4.24 16.68
C GLY A 269 16.59 4.24 16.45
N PRO A 270 17.28 3.10 16.69
CA PRO A 270 18.64 2.95 16.21
C PRO A 270 18.63 3.08 14.69
N THR A 271 19.36 4.07 14.17
CA THR A 271 19.55 4.19 12.73
C THR A 271 20.36 3.00 12.23
N ASP A 272 19.94 2.37 11.13
CA ASP A 272 20.77 1.39 10.43
C ASP A 272 22.07 2.09 10.03
N PRO A 273 23.25 1.60 10.45
CA PRO A 273 24.53 2.16 10.01
C PRO A 273 24.82 1.86 8.53
N THR A 274 24.06 0.97 7.90
CA THR A 274 24.24 0.48 6.53
C THR A 274 22.91 0.39 5.75
N PRO A 275 22.10 1.46 5.71
CA PRO A 275 20.78 1.41 5.09
C PRO A 275 20.91 1.13 3.59
N ALA A 276 20.02 0.30 3.06
CA ALA A 276 19.94 0.09 1.62
C ALA A 276 19.25 1.30 0.97
N GLY A 277 19.96 1.98 0.05
CA GLY A 277 19.40 3.13 -0.67
C GLY A 277 19.46 4.44 0.13
N ASN A 278 18.41 5.26 0.04
CA ASN A 278 18.36 6.61 0.62
C ASN A 278 17.34 6.75 1.76
N GLY A 279 16.76 5.65 2.23
CA GLY A 279 15.69 5.67 3.23
C GLY A 279 16.15 5.83 4.68
N ALA A 280 17.38 6.31 4.87
CA ALA A 280 17.99 6.51 6.17
C ALA A 280 17.10 7.38 7.08
N GLY A 281 16.61 6.83 8.20
CA GLY A 281 15.74 7.48 9.18
C GLY A 281 14.32 7.80 8.70
N TRP A 282 13.82 7.11 7.67
CA TRP A 282 12.44 7.30 7.19
C TRP A 282 11.44 6.39 7.92
N ASP A 283 10.21 6.87 8.09
CA ASP A 283 9.05 6.08 8.48
C ASP A 283 8.01 6.17 7.39
N THR A 284 7.82 5.10 6.63
CA THR A 284 7.11 5.16 5.35
C THR A 284 6.26 3.92 5.11
N TYR A 285 5.44 3.96 4.06
CA TYR A 285 4.62 2.83 3.63
C TYR A 285 3.72 2.23 4.73
N PRO A 286 3.00 3.06 5.54
CA PRO A 286 2.08 2.53 6.53
C PRO A 286 0.98 1.70 5.87
N MET A 287 0.61 0.61 6.53
CA MET A 287 -0.53 -0.23 6.21
C MET A 287 -1.21 -0.66 7.52
N GLY A 288 -2.50 -0.94 7.50
CA GLY A 288 -3.17 -1.35 8.73
C GLY A 288 -4.46 -2.11 8.54
N ASP A 289 -4.97 -2.65 9.64
CA ASP A 289 -6.26 -3.31 9.72
C ASP A 289 -6.98 -2.95 11.02
N GLU A 290 -8.27 -2.69 10.91
CA GLU A 290 -9.14 -2.45 12.05
C GLU A 290 -9.44 -3.77 12.75
N TYR A 291 -9.12 -3.88 14.03
CA TYR A 291 -9.40 -5.08 14.84
C TYR A 291 -10.59 -4.89 15.79
N ALA A 292 -11.00 -3.64 16.02
CA ALA A 292 -12.21 -3.24 16.73
C ALA A 292 -12.60 -1.82 16.28
N PRO A 293 -13.85 -1.37 16.48
CA PRO A 293 -14.28 -0.05 16.02
C PRO A 293 -13.34 1.09 16.41
N GLY A 294 -12.73 1.73 15.41
CA GLY A 294 -11.74 2.80 15.57
C GLY A 294 -10.37 2.36 16.12
N LYS A 295 -10.06 1.07 16.15
CA LYS A 295 -8.80 0.52 16.68
C LYS A 295 -8.08 -0.33 15.65
N TYR A 296 -6.82 0.00 15.42
CA TYR A 296 -6.04 -0.55 14.31
C TYR A 296 -4.73 -1.18 14.77
N PHE A 297 -4.33 -2.25 14.07
CA PHE A 297 -2.91 -2.58 13.94
C PHE A 297 -2.37 -1.84 12.74
N ILE A 298 -1.31 -1.06 12.93
CA ILE A 298 -0.59 -0.36 11.87
C ILE A 298 0.83 -0.93 11.81
N VAL A 299 1.29 -1.23 10.61
CA VAL A 299 2.66 -1.60 10.29
C VAL A 299 3.26 -0.57 9.35
N TRP A 300 4.57 -0.32 9.44
CA TRP A 300 5.26 0.59 8.54
C TRP A 300 6.75 0.23 8.43
N GLU A 301 7.37 0.71 7.36
CA GLU A 301 8.81 0.57 7.12
C GLU A 301 9.57 1.66 7.87
N HIS A 302 10.53 1.25 8.70
CA HIS A 302 11.44 2.13 9.42
C HIS A 302 12.86 1.95 8.88
N ASP A 303 13.43 3.06 8.41
CA ASP A 303 14.84 3.18 8.07
C ASP A 303 15.35 2.09 7.10
N THR A 304 14.47 1.57 6.23
CA THR A 304 14.74 0.45 5.32
C THR A 304 15.23 -0.86 5.98
N SER A 305 15.28 -0.90 7.31
CA SER A 305 15.98 -1.93 8.09
C SER A 305 15.04 -2.72 8.99
N ALA A 306 13.89 -2.15 9.33
CA ALA A 306 12.90 -2.78 10.19
C ALA A 306 11.48 -2.53 9.70
N ILE A 307 10.61 -3.49 10.01
CA ILE A 307 9.16 -3.29 9.98
C ILE A 307 8.69 -3.12 11.41
N LEU A 308 8.08 -1.99 11.70
CA LEU A 308 7.52 -1.69 13.00
C LEU A 308 6.02 -1.95 13.00
N VAL A 309 5.48 -2.23 14.18
CA VAL A 309 4.05 -2.44 14.41
C VAL A 309 3.61 -1.70 15.66
N SER A 310 2.46 -1.04 15.58
CA SER A 310 1.85 -0.35 16.72
C SER A 310 0.32 -0.41 16.64
N LYS A 311 -0.32 -0.14 17.77
CA LYS A 311 -1.76 0.05 17.85
C LYS A 311 -2.09 1.53 17.69
N LEU A 312 -3.11 1.83 16.89
CA LEU A 312 -3.72 3.16 16.82
C LEU A 312 -5.15 3.06 17.36
N ASP A 313 -5.48 3.88 18.35
CA ASP A 313 -6.84 4.01 18.89
C ASP A 313 -7.37 5.41 18.56
N ILE A 314 -8.41 5.45 17.74
CA ILE A 314 -9.16 6.65 17.37
C ILE A 314 -10.65 6.47 17.71
N SER A 315 -10.99 5.53 18.60
CA SER A 315 -12.38 5.23 18.96
C SER A 315 -13.11 6.40 19.64
N ASP A 316 -12.38 7.37 20.18
CA ASP A 316 -12.88 8.57 20.86
C ASP A 316 -12.92 9.83 19.98
N THR A 317 -12.49 9.76 18.71
CA THR A 317 -12.40 10.93 17.82
C THR A 317 -13.64 11.27 17.03
#